data_AF-A0A9J6B9T1-F1
#
_entry.id   AF-A0A9J6B9T1-F1
#
_cell.length_a   1.000
_cell.length_b   1.000
_cell.length_c   1.000
_cell.angle_alpha   90.00
_cell.angle_beta   90.00
_cell.angle_gamma   90.00
#
_symmetry.space_group_name_H-M   'P 1'
#
loop_
_entity.id
_entity.type
_entity.pdbx_description
1 polymer ?
#
loop_
_entity_poly.entity_id
_entity_poly.type
_entity_poly.pdbx_seq_one_letter_code
_entity_poly.pdbx_strand_id
1 'polypeptide(L)'
;MGLPINDSIPRVPEPHSELTIEDEKLYSDLYIRTSWFDAALALDQIEKGKADGRRTSIYLRHLFQSHFFKIGRSIDKHAGIIIFMAALILGTFCVGLKSVIIHSNVNQLWLEVGGSLEQELAYTDKYLGYIDTSTNNQLLIQTLKNEDATILYDQALLSHLKVVKQALGVEVFIGEVTKLLGPDRDPHIPMINEKYGTISWQSLDPARLLEDASKSFHTEDKSSKSDQGMIAKVEQYMKQAGITTGYIKKPCLNPFDPQCPASSPNKRSRQTPDIGAALSGGCYGYAMNFMHWPEELIVGGAEKNATNHIKKAKALQTVIQLMSEQELYDHCMITIKPIMLDGV
;
A
#
# COMPACT_ATOMS: atom_id res chain seq x y z
N MET A 1 40.78 -10.69 72.73
CA MET A 1 39.85 -9.74 73.37
C MET A 1 38.45 -10.24 73.05
N GLY A 2 37.77 -10.85 74.02
CA GLY A 2 36.50 -11.54 73.80
C GLY A 2 35.39 -10.54 73.47
N LEU A 3 34.59 -10.86 72.45
CA LEU A 3 33.34 -10.17 72.17
C LEU A 3 32.19 -10.89 72.91
N PRO A 4 31.26 -10.13 73.49
CA PRO A 4 30.26 -10.66 74.41
C PRO A 4 29.24 -11.53 73.68
N ILE A 5 28.95 -12.69 74.26
CA ILE A 5 27.82 -13.53 73.88
C ILE A 5 26.56 -12.79 74.34
N ASN A 6 25.77 -12.31 73.38
CA ASN A 6 24.45 -11.78 73.64
C ASN A 6 23.50 -12.98 73.80
N ASP A 7 23.04 -13.23 75.04
CA ASP A 7 22.18 -14.37 75.43
C ASP A 7 20.72 -14.29 74.91
N SER A 8 20.48 -13.57 73.82
CA SER A 8 19.17 -13.47 73.18
C SER A 8 19.12 -14.23 71.84
N ILE A 9 19.59 -15.47 71.84
CA ILE A 9 19.32 -16.43 70.75
C ILE A 9 18.11 -17.25 71.20
N PRO A 10 17.04 -17.39 70.39
CA PRO A 10 15.92 -18.25 70.76
C PRO A 10 16.45 -19.68 70.93
N ARG A 11 16.37 -20.16 72.17
CA ARG A 11 16.60 -21.56 72.52
C ARG A 11 15.60 -22.39 71.71
N VAL A 12 16.09 -23.44 71.03
CA VAL A 12 15.25 -24.37 70.26
C VAL A 12 14.03 -24.75 71.11
N PRO A 13 12.80 -24.41 70.71
CA PRO A 13 11.62 -24.90 71.40
C PRO A 13 11.59 -26.42 71.27
N GLU A 14 11.44 -27.12 72.39
CA GLU A 14 11.13 -28.55 72.38
C GLU A 14 9.85 -28.77 71.55
N PRO A 15 9.72 -29.90 70.85
CA PRO A 15 8.64 -30.12 69.89
C PRO A 15 7.31 -30.19 70.63
N HIS A 16 6.63 -29.06 70.72
CA HIS A 16 5.24 -28.98 71.12
C HIS A 16 4.37 -29.30 69.90
N SER A 17 3.34 -30.11 70.16
CA SER A 17 2.50 -30.83 69.23
C SER A 17 1.48 -29.94 68.50
N GLU A 18 1.96 -28.96 67.73
CA GLU A 18 1.16 -28.24 66.73
C GLU A 18 2.09 -27.46 65.78
N LEU A 19 2.85 -28.18 64.95
CA LEU A 19 3.62 -27.58 63.86
C LEU A 19 2.70 -27.45 62.65
N THR A 20 2.55 -26.22 62.13
CA THR A 20 1.85 -26.00 60.88
C THR A 20 2.68 -26.58 59.72
N ILE A 21 2.02 -26.99 58.63
CA ILE A 21 2.69 -27.57 57.45
C ILE A 21 3.80 -26.64 56.90
N GLU A 22 3.66 -25.34 57.12
CA GLU A 22 4.65 -24.32 56.73
C GLU A 22 5.91 -24.35 57.60
N ASP A 23 5.76 -24.56 58.91
CA ASP A 23 6.90 -24.66 59.83
C ASP A 23 7.71 -25.93 59.57
N GLU A 24 7.05 -27.07 59.33
CA GLU A 24 7.74 -28.33 59.00
C GLU A 24 8.55 -28.21 57.70
N LYS A 25 8.01 -27.51 56.70
CA LYS A 25 8.71 -27.20 55.45
C LYS A 25 9.89 -26.25 55.68
N LEU A 26 9.73 -25.24 56.53
CA LEU A 26 10.78 -24.29 56.90
C LEU A 26 11.98 -24.99 57.55
N TYR A 27 11.71 -25.88 58.52
CA TYR A 27 12.75 -26.64 59.19
C TYR A 27 13.43 -27.63 58.24
N SER A 28 12.68 -28.33 57.40
CA SER A 28 13.27 -29.26 56.42
C SER A 28 14.17 -28.55 55.39
N ASP A 29 13.78 -27.36 54.91
CA ASP A 29 14.59 -26.58 53.98
C ASP A 29 15.86 -26.02 54.64
N LEU A 30 15.81 -25.69 55.94
CA LEU A 30 16.99 -25.32 56.71
C LEU A 30 17.99 -26.47 56.79
N TYR A 31 17.53 -27.72 56.99
CA TYR A 31 18.42 -28.89 57.09
C TYR A 31 18.94 -29.39 55.74
N ILE A 32 18.09 -29.40 54.71
CA ILE A 32 18.43 -29.98 53.40
C ILE A 32 19.16 -28.95 52.52
N ARG A 33 18.84 -27.66 52.65
CA ARG A 33 19.36 -26.57 51.80
C ARG A 33 19.77 -25.34 52.61
N THR A 34 20.57 -25.55 53.66
CA THR A 34 21.15 -24.50 54.54
C THR A 34 21.65 -23.28 53.75
N SER A 35 22.52 -23.49 52.76
CA SER A 35 23.14 -22.42 51.97
C SER A 35 22.19 -21.66 51.05
N TRP A 36 20.98 -22.17 50.80
CA TRP A 36 19.93 -21.50 50.02
C TRP A 36 19.03 -20.66 50.93
N PHE A 37 18.67 -21.19 52.10
CA PHE A 37 17.77 -20.53 53.03
C PHE A 37 18.48 -19.47 53.89
N ASP A 38 19.61 -19.82 54.51
CA ASP A 38 20.43 -18.91 55.33
C ASP A 38 21.93 -19.20 55.12
N ALA A 39 22.54 -18.44 54.20
CA ALA A 39 23.96 -18.56 53.93
C ALA A 39 24.84 -18.08 55.09
N ALA A 40 24.31 -17.30 56.05
CA ALA A 40 25.05 -16.92 57.26
C ALA A 40 25.29 -18.14 58.16
N LEU A 41 24.22 -18.91 58.38
CA LEU A 41 24.27 -20.15 59.14
C LEU A 41 25.18 -21.17 58.44
N ALA A 42 25.10 -21.28 57.11
CA ALA A 42 25.98 -22.17 56.34
C ALA A 42 27.47 -21.79 56.45
N LEU A 43 27.79 -20.49 56.46
CA LEU A 43 29.16 -20.01 56.65
C LEU A 43 29.68 -20.31 58.07
N ASP A 44 28.85 -20.10 59.09
CA ASP A 44 29.17 -20.41 60.50
C ASP A 44 29.41 -21.92 60.73
N GLN A 45 28.65 -22.80 60.07
CA GLN A 45 28.90 -24.25 60.13
C GLN A 45 30.22 -24.66 59.45
N ILE A 46 30.62 -23.96 58.37
CA ILE A 46 31.91 -24.18 57.70
C ILE A 46 33.07 -23.65 58.57
N GLU A 47 32.88 -22.54 59.28
CA GLU A 47 33.88 -21.99 60.22
C GLU A 47 34.05 -22.87 61.47
N LYS A 48 32.97 -23.49 61.95
CA LYS A 48 32.99 -24.47 63.06
C LYS A 48 33.53 -25.84 62.67
N GLY A 49 33.90 -26.04 61.40
CA GLY A 49 34.45 -27.31 60.88
C GLY A 49 33.43 -28.45 60.79
N LYS A 50 32.13 -28.13 60.81
CA LYS A 50 31.03 -29.11 60.76
C LYS A 50 30.54 -29.40 59.34
N ALA A 51 30.91 -28.57 58.37
CA ALA A 51 30.59 -28.73 56.97
C ALA A 51 31.78 -28.28 56.09
N ASP A 52 31.89 -28.82 54.88
CA ASP A 52 32.91 -28.46 53.90
C ASP A 52 32.29 -27.75 52.68
N GLY A 53 33.01 -26.80 52.09
CA GLY A 53 32.51 -26.01 50.96
C GLY A 53 33.32 -24.77 50.62
N ARG A 54 33.05 -24.19 49.44
CA ARG A 54 33.77 -23.01 48.94
C ARG A 54 33.31 -21.72 49.65
N ARG A 55 34.11 -21.25 50.62
CA ARG A 55 33.83 -20.08 51.46
C ARG A 55 33.46 -18.81 50.68
N THR A 56 34.17 -18.51 49.59
CA THR A 56 33.93 -17.28 48.81
C THR A 56 32.54 -17.22 48.19
N SER A 57 32.00 -18.36 47.75
CA SER A 57 30.68 -18.44 47.13
C SER A 57 29.57 -18.23 48.16
N ILE A 58 29.70 -18.84 49.34
CA ILE A 58 28.71 -18.74 50.42
C ILE A 58 28.75 -17.34 51.05
N TYR A 59 29.94 -16.76 51.19
CA TYR A 59 30.11 -15.38 51.65
C TYR A 59 29.42 -14.36 50.70
N LEU A 60 29.61 -14.49 49.39
CA LEU A 60 28.91 -13.64 48.41
C LEU A 60 27.39 -13.80 48.51
N ARG A 61 26.90 -15.03 48.66
CA ARG A 61 25.47 -15.29 48.84
C ARG A 61 24.94 -14.67 50.13
N HIS A 62 25.65 -14.80 51.24
CA HIS A 62 25.30 -14.16 52.52
C HIS A 62 25.21 -12.64 52.37
N LEU A 63 26.16 -12.02 51.66
CA LEU A 63 26.12 -10.58 51.39
C LEU A 63 24.85 -10.18 50.63
N PHE A 64 24.53 -10.87 49.54
CA PHE A 64 23.31 -10.61 48.76
C PHE A 64 22.05 -10.86 49.59
N GLN A 65 21.98 -11.97 50.32
CA GLN A 65 20.84 -12.29 51.18
C GLN A 65 20.66 -11.24 52.28
N SER A 66 21.74 -10.80 52.94
CA SER A 66 21.69 -9.76 53.95
C SER A 66 21.23 -8.42 53.37
N HIS A 67 21.71 -8.05 52.19
CA HIS A 67 21.33 -6.80 51.53
C HIS A 67 19.86 -6.82 51.07
N PHE A 68 19.42 -7.89 50.40
CA PHE A 68 18.02 -8.05 50.01
C PHE A 68 17.08 -8.18 51.20
N PHE A 69 17.50 -8.82 52.29
CA PHE A 69 16.70 -8.89 53.52
C PHE A 69 16.55 -7.53 54.18
N LYS A 70 17.61 -6.70 54.19
CA LYS A 70 17.53 -5.30 54.65
C LYS A 70 16.61 -4.47 53.76
N ILE A 71 16.70 -4.59 52.44
CA ILE A 71 15.80 -3.94 51.49
C ILE A 71 14.36 -4.42 51.69
N GLY A 72 14.15 -5.73 51.81
CA GLY A 72 12.85 -6.36 52.04
C GLY A 72 12.20 -5.88 53.33
N ARG A 73 12.94 -5.83 54.45
CA ARG A 73 12.43 -5.23 55.70
C ARG A 73 12.13 -3.73 55.56
N SER A 74 12.93 -2.99 54.78
CA SER A 74 12.66 -1.57 54.50
C SER A 74 11.40 -1.39 53.66
N ILE A 75 11.14 -2.30 52.71
CA ILE A 75 9.92 -2.31 51.90
C ILE A 75 8.72 -2.69 52.77
N ASP A 76 8.83 -3.73 53.59
CA ASP A 76 7.74 -4.21 54.46
C ASP A 76 7.30 -3.13 55.46
N LYS A 77 8.27 -2.41 56.06
CA LYS A 77 8.00 -1.28 56.97
C LYS A 77 7.26 -0.10 56.30
N HIS A 78 7.46 0.11 54.99
CA HIS A 78 6.92 1.25 54.23
C HIS A 78 6.14 0.81 52.98
N ALA A 79 5.50 -0.36 53.02
CA ALA A 79 4.97 -1.02 51.84
C ALA A 79 3.96 -0.15 51.09
N GLY A 80 3.03 0.48 51.81
CA GLY A 80 2.02 1.36 51.22
C GLY A 80 2.61 2.59 50.52
N ILE A 81 3.62 3.25 51.13
CA ILE A 81 4.25 4.45 50.56
C ILE A 81 5.01 4.10 49.28
N ILE A 82 5.74 2.98 49.29
CA ILE A 82 6.56 2.54 48.15
C ILE A 82 5.67 2.12 46.99
N ILE A 83 4.61 1.35 47.24
CA ILE A 83 3.65 0.95 46.21
C ILE A 83 2.95 2.18 45.63
N PHE A 84 2.54 3.13 46.46
CA PHE A 84 1.91 4.37 46.00
C PHE A 84 2.84 5.19 45.10
N MET A 85 4.10 5.37 45.50
CA MET A 85 5.09 6.08 44.68
C MET A 85 5.38 5.35 43.36
N ALA A 86 5.48 4.02 43.38
CA ALA A 86 5.66 3.21 42.18
C ALA A 86 4.45 3.33 41.23
N ALA A 87 3.23 3.31 41.77
CA ALA A 87 2.00 3.50 41.00
C ALA A 87 1.92 4.90 40.39
N LEU A 88 2.36 5.94 41.10
CA LEU A 88 2.45 7.30 40.55
C LEU A 88 3.45 7.38 39.40
N ILE A 89 4.65 6.80 39.56
CA ILE A 89 5.68 6.77 38.51
C ILE A 89 5.20 5.97 37.29
N LEU A 90 4.57 4.81 37.50
CA LEU A 90 3.99 4.04 36.39
C LEU A 90 2.87 4.83 35.72
N GLY A 91 2.03 5.51 36.51
CA GLY A 91 0.95 6.36 36.02
C GLY A 91 1.45 7.50 35.13
N THR A 92 2.56 8.16 35.50
CA THR A 92 3.16 9.20 34.65
C THR A 92 3.73 8.64 33.35
N PHE A 93 4.35 7.44 33.36
CA PHE A 93 4.78 6.78 32.12
C PHE A 93 3.60 6.39 31.22
N CYS A 94 2.49 5.94 31.79
CA CYS A 94 1.28 5.63 31.04
C CYS A 94 0.70 6.84 30.30
N VAL A 95 0.86 8.07 30.83
CA VAL A 95 0.45 9.29 30.12
C VAL A 95 1.25 9.49 28.83
N GLY A 96 2.53 9.07 28.80
CA GLY A 96 3.37 9.12 27.60
C GLY A 96 2.86 8.26 26.45
N LEU A 97 2.05 7.23 26.73
CA LEU A 97 1.46 6.37 25.69
C LEU A 97 0.44 7.12 24.82
N LYS A 98 -0.10 8.26 25.27
CA LYS A 98 -0.99 9.09 24.45
C LYS A 98 -0.25 9.70 23.24
N SER A 99 1.06 9.86 23.30
CA SER A 99 1.89 10.40 22.22
C SER A 99 2.35 9.34 21.21
N VAL A 100 1.84 8.11 21.30
CA VAL A 100 2.16 7.05 20.34
C VAL A 100 1.54 7.38 18.98
N ILE A 101 2.39 7.57 17.98
CA ILE A 101 2.00 7.75 16.58
C ILE A 101 2.07 6.37 15.91
N ILE A 102 0.97 5.91 15.35
CA ILE A 102 0.93 4.67 14.58
C ILE A 102 1.21 5.02 13.13
N HIS A 103 2.38 4.61 12.64
CA HIS A 103 2.68 4.65 11.21
C HIS A 103 1.90 3.52 10.52
N SER A 104 1.09 3.87 9.53
CA SER A 104 0.32 2.92 8.71
C SER A 104 0.82 2.84 7.26
N ASN A 105 1.78 3.68 6.88
CA ASN A 105 2.30 3.73 5.52
C ASN A 105 3.21 2.54 5.26
N VAL A 106 2.79 1.64 4.36
CA VAL A 106 3.51 0.41 3.99
C VAL A 106 4.97 0.72 3.63
N ASN A 107 5.23 1.79 2.87
CA ASN A 107 6.60 2.14 2.48
C ASN A 107 7.47 2.39 3.72
N GLN A 108 6.97 3.11 4.73
CA GLN A 108 7.73 3.37 5.96
C GLN A 108 7.94 2.10 6.82
N LEU A 109 7.04 1.12 6.75
CA LEU A 109 7.14 -0.11 7.55
C LEU A 109 8.14 -1.12 6.97
N TRP A 110 8.25 -1.19 5.64
CA TRP A 110 9.05 -2.21 4.95
C TRP A 110 10.42 -1.74 4.50
N LEU A 111 10.70 -0.44 4.55
CA LEU A 111 11.99 0.12 4.19
C LEU A 111 13.02 -0.04 5.31
N GLU A 112 14.23 -0.42 4.93
CA GLU A 112 15.38 -0.43 5.84
C GLU A 112 15.83 1.00 6.14
N VAL A 113 15.94 1.32 7.42
CA VAL A 113 16.37 2.66 7.90
C VAL A 113 17.88 2.82 7.70
N GLY A 114 18.28 3.89 7.02
CA GLY A 114 19.69 4.23 6.75
C GLY A 114 20.29 3.59 5.50
N GLY A 115 19.48 2.95 4.65
CA GLY A 115 19.92 2.33 3.40
C GLY A 115 19.98 3.31 2.21
N SER A 116 20.56 2.85 1.08
CA SER A 116 20.61 3.62 -0.19
C SER A 116 19.21 3.98 -0.70
N LEU A 117 18.25 3.06 -0.54
CA LEU A 117 16.89 3.24 -1.03
C LEU A 117 16.16 4.40 -0.32
N GLU A 118 16.41 4.62 0.98
CA GLU A 118 15.86 5.76 1.71
C GLU A 118 16.40 7.08 1.15
N GLN A 119 17.70 7.14 0.84
CA GLN A 119 18.32 8.33 0.26
C GLN A 119 17.80 8.63 -1.16
N GLU A 120 17.60 7.60 -1.97
CA GLU A 120 17.02 7.72 -3.32
C GLU A 120 15.55 8.14 -3.28
N LEU A 121 14.77 7.61 -2.33
CA LEU A 121 13.40 8.04 -2.10
C LEU A 121 13.33 9.49 -1.61
N ALA A 122 14.17 9.88 -0.65
CA ALA A 122 14.25 11.25 -0.17
C ALA A 122 14.70 12.24 -1.25
N TYR A 123 15.58 11.81 -2.15
CA TYR A 123 15.93 12.59 -3.35
C TYR A 123 14.70 12.75 -4.24
N THR A 124 14.06 11.65 -4.64
CA THR A 124 12.88 11.66 -5.51
C THR A 124 11.77 12.55 -4.97
N ASP A 125 11.44 12.41 -3.69
CA ASP A 125 10.42 13.19 -2.99
C ASP A 125 10.72 14.70 -3.02
N LYS A 126 11.99 15.07 -2.86
CA LYS A 126 12.43 16.48 -2.90
C LYS A 126 12.32 17.13 -4.28
N TYR A 127 12.60 16.40 -5.36
CA TYR A 127 12.64 16.98 -6.72
C TYR A 127 11.33 16.82 -7.49
N LEU A 128 10.64 15.71 -7.31
CA LEU A 128 9.42 15.38 -8.04
C LEU A 128 8.15 15.49 -7.17
N GLY A 129 8.28 15.74 -5.86
CA GLY A 129 7.18 15.67 -4.90
C GLY A 129 6.89 14.23 -4.47
N TYR A 130 5.86 14.05 -3.63
CA TYR A 130 5.48 12.74 -3.15
C TYR A 130 4.79 11.96 -4.27
N ILE A 131 5.58 11.18 -5.03
CA ILE A 131 5.06 10.33 -6.10
C ILE A 131 4.90 8.92 -5.58
N ASP A 132 3.70 8.60 -5.11
CA ASP A 132 3.30 7.21 -4.97
C ASP A 132 2.90 6.64 -6.34
N THR A 133 3.92 6.28 -7.14
CA THR A 133 3.73 5.71 -8.48
C THR A 133 2.93 4.40 -8.46
N SER A 134 2.81 3.76 -7.30
CA SER A 134 2.26 2.41 -7.17
C SER A 134 0.78 2.37 -6.78
N THR A 135 0.26 3.37 -6.06
CA THR A 135 -1.11 3.32 -5.49
C THR A 135 -2.18 4.00 -6.33
N ASN A 136 -1.81 4.89 -7.27
CA ASN A 136 -2.79 5.62 -8.08
C ASN A 136 -3.40 4.79 -9.22
N ASN A 137 -2.84 3.62 -9.50
CA ASN A 137 -3.32 2.73 -10.54
C ASN A 137 -4.40 1.80 -9.96
N GLN A 138 -5.65 2.00 -10.36
CA GLN A 138 -6.72 1.06 -10.04
C GLN A 138 -6.71 -0.11 -11.02
N LEU A 139 -6.56 -1.32 -10.49
CA LEU A 139 -6.45 -2.54 -11.29
C LEU A 139 -7.78 -3.30 -11.30
N LEU A 140 -8.28 -3.60 -12.50
CA LEU A 140 -9.38 -4.52 -12.71
C LEU A 140 -8.86 -5.80 -13.39
N ILE A 141 -8.99 -6.93 -12.69
CA ILE A 141 -8.59 -8.24 -13.20
C ILE A 141 -9.82 -9.11 -13.36
N GLN A 142 -10.06 -9.63 -14.57
CA GLN A 142 -11.09 -10.62 -14.83
C GLN A 142 -10.45 -12.00 -14.97
N THR A 143 -11.00 -12.97 -14.26
CA THR A 143 -10.63 -14.40 -14.32
C THR A 143 -11.86 -15.26 -14.53
N LEU A 144 -11.67 -16.46 -15.08
CA LEU A 144 -12.72 -17.48 -15.10
C LEU A 144 -12.74 -18.25 -13.78
N LYS A 145 -13.92 -18.69 -13.36
CA LYS A 145 -14.09 -19.54 -12.16
C LYS A 145 -13.46 -20.92 -12.33
N ASN A 146 -13.41 -21.44 -13.56
CA ASN A 146 -12.77 -22.71 -13.88
C ASN A 146 -11.32 -22.46 -14.28
N GLU A 147 -10.38 -23.12 -13.62
CA GLU A 147 -8.94 -22.88 -13.81
C GLU A 147 -8.40 -23.32 -15.18
N ASP A 148 -9.03 -24.31 -15.81
CA ASP A 148 -8.62 -24.88 -17.10
C ASP A 148 -9.24 -24.18 -18.32
N ALA A 149 -10.17 -23.26 -18.10
CA ALA A 149 -10.89 -22.57 -19.17
C ALA A 149 -10.13 -21.33 -19.64
N THR A 150 -10.17 -21.06 -20.95
CA THR A 150 -9.54 -19.88 -21.55
C THR A 150 -10.48 -18.68 -21.56
N ILE A 151 -9.96 -17.49 -21.25
CA ILE A 151 -10.70 -16.22 -21.28
C ILE A 151 -10.79 -15.58 -22.68
N LEU A 152 -10.15 -16.17 -23.70
CA LEU A 152 -9.96 -15.58 -25.04
C LEU A 152 -11.17 -15.72 -25.97
N TYR A 153 -12.37 -15.43 -25.48
CA TYR A 153 -13.60 -15.41 -26.28
C TYR A 153 -14.33 -14.08 -26.17
N ASP A 154 -15.15 -13.79 -27.17
CA ASP A 154 -15.85 -12.51 -27.34
C ASP A 154 -16.73 -12.14 -26.13
N GLN A 155 -17.50 -13.09 -25.59
CA GLN A 155 -18.40 -12.85 -24.45
C GLN A 155 -17.65 -12.50 -23.15
N ALA A 156 -16.46 -13.05 -22.93
CA ALA A 156 -15.62 -12.68 -21.79
C ALA A 156 -15.16 -11.22 -21.92
N LEU A 157 -14.73 -10.82 -23.11
CA LEU A 157 -14.26 -9.46 -23.37
C LEU A 157 -15.41 -8.43 -23.34
N LEU A 158 -16.61 -8.82 -23.79
CA LEU A 158 -17.82 -8.00 -23.68
C LEU A 158 -18.24 -7.80 -22.22
N SER A 159 -18.10 -8.85 -21.40
CA SER A 159 -18.35 -8.76 -19.95
C SER A 159 -17.34 -7.85 -19.27
N HIS A 160 -16.06 -7.97 -19.62
CA HIS A 160 -14.99 -7.10 -19.14
C HIS A 160 -15.29 -5.64 -19.50
N LEU A 161 -15.62 -5.38 -20.76
CA LEU A 161 -15.99 -4.06 -21.27
C LEU A 161 -17.18 -3.46 -20.50
N LYS A 162 -18.19 -4.27 -20.17
CA LYS A 162 -19.37 -3.81 -19.41
C LYS A 162 -18.96 -3.34 -18.01
N VAL A 163 -18.13 -4.11 -17.31
CA VAL A 163 -17.65 -3.75 -15.97
C VAL A 163 -16.77 -2.49 -16.04
N VAL A 164 -15.83 -2.42 -17.00
CA VAL A 164 -14.99 -1.24 -17.20
C VAL A 164 -15.82 0.01 -17.49
N LYS A 165 -16.83 -0.08 -18.36
CA LYS A 165 -17.74 1.05 -18.64
C LYS A 165 -18.49 1.52 -17.40
N GLN A 166 -18.95 0.60 -16.56
CA GLN A 166 -19.62 0.94 -15.30
C GLN A 166 -18.65 1.57 -14.30
N ALA A 167 -17.41 1.04 -14.20
CA ALA A 167 -16.38 1.59 -13.33
C ALA A 167 -15.98 3.03 -13.73
N LEU A 168 -15.88 3.31 -15.03
CA LEU A 168 -15.58 4.66 -15.54
C LEU A 168 -16.75 5.65 -15.37
N GLY A 169 -17.97 5.16 -15.18
CA GLY A 169 -19.17 5.97 -14.91
C GLY A 169 -19.45 6.20 -13.43
N VAL A 170 -18.52 5.88 -12.54
CA VAL A 170 -18.69 6.12 -11.10
C VAL A 170 -18.50 7.61 -10.82
N GLU A 171 -19.51 8.20 -10.17
CA GLU A 171 -19.52 9.57 -9.70
C GLU A 171 -19.45 9.58 -8.17
N VAL A 172 -18.58 10.43 -7.63
CA VAL A 172 -18.48 10.65 -6.18
C VAL A 172 -18.86 12.10 -5.87
N PHE A 173 -19.71 12.26 -4.87
CA PHE A 173 -20.05 13.57 -4.32
C PHE A 173 -19.02 13.92 -3.25
N ILE A 174 -18.22 14.96 -3.49
CA ILE A 174 -17.23 15.46 -2.54
C ILE A 174 -17.64 16.89 -2.17
N GLY A 175 -18.27 17.05 -1.01
CA GLY A 175 -18.85 18.33 -0.59
C GLY A 175 -20.03 18.73 -1.49
N GLU A 176 -19.93 19.88 -2.15
CA GLU A 176 -20.97 20.43 -3.05
C GLU A 176 -20.74 20.08 -4.54
N VAL A 177 -19.65 19.37 -4.87
CA VAL A 177 -19.27 19.08 -6.26
C VAL A 177 -19.36 17.58 -6.54
N THR A 178 -19.94 17.22 -7.69
CA THR A 178 -19.84 15.88 -8.26
C THR A 178 -18.57 15.76 -9.08
N LYS A 179 -17.75 14.74 -8.80
CA LYS A 179 -16.56 14.47 -9.59
C LYS A 179 -16.69 13.13 -10.31
N LEU A 180 -16.54 13.19 -11.64
CA LEU A 180 -16.34 12.04 -12.52
C LEU A 180 -14.85 11.70 -12.60
N LEU A 181 -14.54 10.43 -12.89
CA LEU A 181 -13.18 9.98 -13.20
C LEU A 181 -12.65 10.52 -14.56
N GLY A 182 -13.35 11.47 -15.17
CA GLY A 182 -13.06 12.05 -16.48
C GLY A 182 -13.29 13.57 -16.50
N PRO A 183 -13.10 14.22 -17.66
CA PRO A 183 -13.33 15.65 -17.82
C PRO A 183 -14.79 16.02 -17.48
N ASP A 184 -14.99 17.12 -16.76
CA ASP A 184 -16.31 17.50 -16.22
C ASP A 184 -17.33 17.89 -17.32
N ARG A 185 -16.85 18.21 -18.54
CA ARG A 185 -17.66 18.52 -19.72
C ARG A 185 -16.95 18.07 -20.99
N ASP A 186 -17.74 17.61 -21.97
CA ASP A 186 -17.21 17.34 -23.31
C ASP A 186 -16.64 18.64 -23.92
N PRO A 187 -15.49 18.57 -24.61
CA PRO A 187 -14.93 19.74 -25.27
C PRO A 187 -15.87 20.20 -26.39
N HIS A 188 -16.46 21.39 -26.23
CA HIS A 188 -17.26 22.02 -27.27
C HIS A 188 -16.37 22.95 -28.09
N ILE A 189 -16.07 22.55 -29.33
CA ILE A 189 -15.32 23.35 -30.30
C ILE A 189 -16.33 23.80 -31.37
N PRO A 190 -16.82 25.05 -31.35
CA PRO A 190 -17.98 25.49 -32.13
C PRO A 190 -17.95 25.06 -33.61
N MET A 191 -16.84 25.34 -34.33
CA MET A 191 -16.72 25.02 -35.75
C MET A 191 -16.68 23.51 -36.07
N ILE A 192 -16.22 22.69 -35.13
CA ILE A 192 -16.11 21.24 -35.32
C ILE A 192 -17.42 20.55 -34.88
N ASN A 193 -18.01 20.99 -33.77
CA ASN A 193 -19.26 20.44 -33.27
C ASN A 193 -20.45 20.75 -34.19
N GLU A 194 -20.45 21.89 -34.89
CA GLU A 194 -21.48 22.19 -35.90
C GLU A 194 -21.44 21.23 -37.11
N LYS A 195 -20.24 20.79 -37.51
CA LYS A 195 -20.05 19.90 -38.68
C LYS A 195 -20.12 18.41 -38.32
N TYR A 196 -19.63 18.02 -37.15
CA TYR A 196 -19.48 16.61 -36.75
C TYR A 196 -20.34 16.22 -35.54
N GLY A 197 -21.10 17.15 -34.95
CA GLY A 197 -21.89 16.91 -33.74
C GLY A 197 -21.02 16.69 -32.50
N THR A 198 -21.50 15.89 -31.56
CA THR A 198 -20.72 15.49 -30.37
C THR A 198 -19.57 14.59 -30.79
N ILE A 199 -18.34 15.07 -30.63
CA ILE A 199 -17.12 14.36 -31.01
C ILE A 199 -16.81 13.30 -29.95
N SER A 200 -16.71 12.05 -30.38
CA SER A 200 -16.26 10.94 -29.52
C SER A 200 -15.24 10.10 -30.27
N TRP A 201 -14.29 9.50 -29.56
CA TRP A 201 -13.32 8.56 -30.13
C TRP A 201 -13.95 7.36 -30.84
N GLN A 202 -15.21 7.07 -30.58
CA GLN A 202 -15.98 6.01 -31.27
C GLN A 202 -16.31 6.38 -32.72
N SER A 203 -16.54 7.67 -33.01
CA SER A 203 -16.98 8.19 -34.31
C SER A 203 -15.95 9.11 -34.98
N LEU A 204 -14.84 9.43 -34.31
CA LEU A 204 -13.82 10.36 -34.78
C LEU A 204 -12.73 9.67 -35.62
N ASP A 205 -12.52 10.16 -36.84
CA ASP A 205 -11.35 9.87 -37.67
C ASP A 205 -10.40 11.10 -37.62
N PRO A 206 -9.32 11.05 -36.81
CA PRO A 206 -8.44 12.20 -36.62
C PRO A 206 -7.76 12.67 -37.92
N ALA A 207 -7.40 11.73 -38.80
CA ALA A 207 -6.75 12.06 -40.07
C ALA A 207 -7.71 12.81 -40.99
N ARG A 208 -8.96 12.35 -41.11
CA ARG A 208 -9.98 13.06 -41.90
C ARG A 208 -10.37 14.40 -41.29
N LEU A 209 -10.46 14.47 -39.96
CA LEU A 209 -10.75 15.73 -39.28
C LEU A 209 -9.69 16.78 -39.61
N LEU A 210 -8.42 16.41 -39.58
CA LEU A 210 -7.33 17.32 -39.89
C LEU A 210 -7.29 17.72 -41.37
N GLU A 211 -7.55 16.78 -42.28
CA GLU A 211 -7.69 17.09 -43.71
C GLU A 211 -8.82 18.09 -43.96
N ASP A 212 -9.98 17.89 -43.33
CA ASP A 212 -11.12 18.77 -43.49
C ASP A 212 -10.87 20.14 -42.86
N ALA A 213 -10.23 20.19 -41.69
CA ALA A 213 -9.79 21.44 -41.08
C ALA A 213 -8.85 22.19 -42.03
N SER A 214 -7.83 21.52 -42.57
CA SER A 214 -6.88 22.13 -43.51
C SER A 214 -7.57 22.76 -44.72
N LYS A 215 -8.64 22.12 -45.25
CA LYS A 215 -9.43 22.63 -46.37
C LYS A 215 -10.31 23.81 -46.00
N SER A 216 -10.92 23.81 -44.80
CA SER A 216 -11.77 24.91 -44.34
C SER A 216 -11.01 26.22 -44.12
N PHE A 217 -9.75 26.15 -43.65
CA PHE A 217 -8.89 27.34 -43.51
C PHE A 217 -8.34 27.88 -44.84
N HIS A 218 -8.55 27.19 -45.96
CA HIS A 218 -8.17 27.67 -47.27
C HIS A 218 -9.22 28.57 -47.93
N THR A 219 -10.48 28.52 -47.48
CA THR A 219 -11.61 29.12 -48.20
C THR A 219 -12.05 30.49 -47.71
N GLU A 220 -11.65 30.93 -46.53
CA GLU A 220 -12.04 32.24 -45.99
C GLU A 220 -10.84 32.97 -45.39
N ASP A 221 -10.47 34.08 -46.03
CA ASP A 221 -9.50 35.11 -45.63
C ASP A 221 -7.98 34.87 -45.74
N LYS A 222 -7.30 35.88 -46.31
CA LYS A 222 -5.83 36.03 -46.41
C LYS A 222 -5.17 36.38 -45.06
N SER A 223 -5.71 35.84 -43.98
CA SER A 223 -5.28 35.98 -42.59
C SER A 223 -5.40 34.58 -41.99
N SER A 224 -4.37 33.74 -41.90
CA SER A 224 -3.02 34.04 -41.46
C SER A 224 -2.06 32.92 -41.87
N LYS A 225 -0.88 33.26 -42.39
CA LYS A 225 0.21 32.29 -42.63
C LYS A 225 0.60 31.51 -41.36
N SER A 226 0.27 32.01 -40.17
CA SER A 226 0.54 31.32 -38.89
C SER A 226 -0.29 30.05 -38.72
N ASP A 227 -1.56 30.08 -39.13
CA ASP A 227 -2.53 29.05 -38.74
C ASP A 227 -2.42 27.82 -39.64
N GLN A 228 -2.15 28.05 -40.92
CA GLN A 228 -1.73 27.00 -41.84
C GLN A 228 -0.41 26.34 -41.41
N GLY A 229 0.54 27.12 -40.90
CA GLY A 229 1.77 26.60 -40.32
C GLY A 229 1.52 25.75 -39.06
N MET A 230 0.51 26.09 -38.26
CA MET A 230 0.12 25.32 -37.08
C MET A 230 -0.53 23.99 -37.44
N ILE A 231 -1.45 23.96 -38.41
CA ILE A 231 -2.10 22.72 -38.89
C ILE A 231 -1.06 21.75 -39.46
N ALA A 232 -0.10 22.26 -40.25
CA ALA A 232 0.98 21.45 -40.78
C ALA A 232 1.88 20.87 -39.67
N LYS A 233 2.14 21.63 -38.59
CA LYS A 233 2.84 21.12 -37.41
C LYS A 233 2.04 20.05 -36.68
N VAL A 234 0.73 20.25 -36.51
CA VAL A 234 -0.16 19.25 -35.90
C VAL A 234 -0.17 17.97 -36.73
N GLU A 235 -0.24 18.08 -38.06
CA GLU A 235 -0.14 16.92 -38.97
C GLU A 235 1.18 16.18 -38.79
N GLN A 236 2.29 16.91 -38.72
CA GLN A 236 3.61 16.34 -38.47
C GLN A 236 3.65 15.61 -37.12
N TYR A 237 3.15 16.22 -36.03
CA TYR A 237 3.10 15.58 -34.72
C TYR A 237 2.21 14.35 -34.71
N MET A 238 1.04 14.39 -35.37
CA MET A 238 0.17 13.23 -35.51
C MET A 238 0.86 12.09 -36.26
N LYS A 239 1.57 12.40 -37.37
CA LYS A 239 2.36 11.42 -38.12
C LYS A 239 3.49 10.82 -37.27
N GLN A 240 4.22 11.66 -36.53
CA GLN A 240 5.29 11.21 -35.63
C GLN A 240 4.75 10.31 -34.50
N ALA A 241 3.58 10.64 -33.95
CA ALA A 241 2.92 9.83 -32.93
C ALA A 241 2.24 8.56 -33.48
N GLY A 242 2.20 8.38 -34.79
CA GLY A 242 1.49 7.26 -35.42
C GLY A 242 -0.03 7.35 -35.25
N ILE A 243 -0.57 8.56 -35.12
CA ILE A 243 -2.02 8.79 -35.07
C ILE A 243 -2.55 8.74 -36.50
N THR A 244 -3.39 7.75 -36.78
CA THR A 244 -3.98 7.54 -38.10
C THR A 244 -5.51 7.71 -38.01
N THR A 245 -6.28 6.63 -38.18
CA THR A 245 -7.74 6.64 -38.17
C THR A 245 -8.34 6.37 -36.78
N GLY A 246 -7.55 6.49 -35.72
CA GLY A 246 -7.96 6.19 -34.35
C GLY A 246 -8.52 4.76 -34.20
N TYR A 247 -9.77 4.66 -33.75
CA TYR A 247 -10.44 3.38 -33.47
C TYR A 247 -11.35 2.89 -34.61
N ILE A 248 -11.63 3.71 -35.63
CA ILE A 248 -12.64 3.48 -36.66
C ILE A 248 -12.33 2.32 -37.63
N LYS A 249 -11.04 1.98 -37.79
CA LYS A 249 -10.58 0.86 -38.62
C LYS A 249 -10.26 -0.41 -37.81
N LYS A 250 -10.40 -0.37 -36.48
CA LYS A 250 -10.19 -1.56 -35.65
C LYS A 250 -11.37 -2.52 -35.79
N PRO A 251 -11.15 -3.85 -35.65
CA PRO A 251 -12.23 -4.82 -35.69
C PRO A 251 -13.19 -4.58 -34.52
N CYS A 252 -14.48 -4.67 -34.78
CA CYS A 252 -15.49 -4.58 -33.73
C CYS A 252 -15.59 -5.91 -33.00
N LEU A 253 -15.62 -5.86 -31.67
CA LEU A 253 -15.83 -7.05 -30.85
C LEU A 253 -17.21 -7.68 -31.10
N ASN A 254 -18.24 -6.83 -31.22
CA ASN A 254 -19.59 -7.24 -31.63
C ASN A 254 -19.97 -6.60 -32.99
N PRO A 255 -19.92 -7.35 -34.10
CA PRO A 255 -20.28 -6.83 -35.43
C PRO A 255 -21.76 -6.41 -35.56
N PHE A 256 -22.64 -6.99 -34.73
CA PHE A 256 -24.08 -6.72 -34.75
C PHE A 256 -24.44 -5.40 -34.06
N ASP A 257 -23.50 -4.79 -33.34
CA ASP A 257 -23.73 -3.50 -32.67
C ASP A 257 -24.04 -2.40 -33.71
N PRO A 258 -25.18 -1.70 -33.61
CA PRO A 258 -25.51 -0.57 -34.47
C PRO A 258 -24.44 0.54 -34.49
N GLN A 259 -23.71 0.73 -33.38
CA GLN A 259 -22.67 1.76 -33.24
C GLN A 259 -21.33 1.36 -33.88
N CYS A 260 -21.14 0.09 -34.27
CA CYS A 260 -19.91 -0.35 -34.93
C CYS A 260 -19.75 0.35 -36.31
N PRO A 261 -18.62 1.05 -36.57
CA PRO A 261 -18.40 1.78 -37.80
C PRO A 261 -18.45 0.92 -39.07
N ALA A 262 -18.95 1.49 -40.17
CA ALA A 262 -19.01 0.81 -41.47
C ALA A 262 -17.63 0.50 -42.08
N SER A 263 -16.60 1.21 -41.63
CA SER A 263 -15.19 1.05 -42.02
C SER A 263 -14.47 -0.09 -41.30
N SER A 264 -15.04 -0.64 -40.22
CA SER A 264 -14.44 -1.75 -39.49
C SER A 264 -14.41 -3.00 -40.38
N PRO A 265 -13.28 -3.75 -40.41
CA PRO A 265 -13.06 -4.84 -41.37
C PRO A 265 -14.10 -5.96 -41.26
N ASN A 266 -14.62 -6.19 -40.06
CA ASN A 266 -15.56 -7.28 -39.79
C ASN A 266 -17.03 -6.87 -39.78
N LYS A 267 -17.38 -5.57 -39.95
CA LYS A 267 -18.78 -5.10 -39.89
C LYS A 267 -19.68 -5.76 -40.94
N ARG A 268 -19.20 -5.88 -42.19
CA ARG A 268 -19.95 -6.53 -43.28
C ARG A 268 -19.96 -8.05 -43.16
N SER A 269 -18.82 -8.63 -42.80
CA SER A 269 -18.65 -10.09 -42.68
C SER A 269 -19.44 -10.71 -41.52
N ARG A 270 -19.75 -9.92 -40.48
CA ARG A 270 -20.35 -10.36 -39.21
C ARG A 270 -19.56 -11.46 -38.48
N GLN A 271 -18.27 -11.60 -38.79
CA GLN A 271 -17.38 -12.54 -38.10
C GLN A 271 -16.81 -11.90 -36.83
N THR A 272 -16.78 -12.67 -35.75
CA THR A 272 -16.09 -12.28 -34.52
C THR A 272 -14.58 -12.30 -34.75
N PRO A 273 -13.85 -11.32 -34.21
CA PRO A 273 -12.40 -11.28 -34.36
C PRO A 273 -11.73 -12.40 -33.55
N ASP A 274 -10.60 -12.90 -34.04
CA ASP A 274 -9.72 -13.77 -33.27
C ASP A 274 -9.04 -12.95 -32.15
N ILE A 275 -9.51 -13.15 -30.93
CA ILE A 275 -9.04 -12.43 -29.74
C ILE A 275 -7.59 -12.79 -29.40
N GLY A 276 -7.21 -14.06 -29.57
CA GLY A 276 -5.83 -14.51 -29.32
C GLY A 276 -4.86 -13.84 -30.29
N ALA A 277 -5.23 -13.75 -31.57
CA ALA A 277 -4.42 -13.03 -32.57
C ALA A 277 -4.35 -11.54 -32.27
N ALA A 278 -5.48 -10.91 -31.89
CA ALA A 278 -5.56 -9.48 -31.64
C ALA A 278 -4.72 -9.03 -30.43
N LEU A 279 -4.56 -9.90 -29.42
CA LEU A 279 -3.78 -9.61 -28.21
C LEU A 279 -2.30 -10.04 -28.32
N SER A 280 -1.94 -10.86 -29.32
CA SER A 280 -0.58 -11.35 -29.52
C SER A 280 0.38 -10.20 -29.81
N GLY A 281 1.41 -10.01 -28.98
CA GLY A 281 2.36 -8.90 -29.12
C GLY A 281 1.90 -7.57 -28.51
N GLY A 282 0.76 -7.58 -27.82
CA GLY A 282 0.23 -6.42 -27.11
C GLY A 282 -0.79 -5.60 -27.91
N CYS A 283 -1.25 -4.52 -27.29
CA CYS A 283 -2.28 -3.65 -27.83
C CYS A 283 -1.73 -2.25 -28.07
N TYR A 284 -2.25 -1.56 -29.07
CA TYR A 284 -1.89 -0.18 -29.39
C TYR A 284 -3.07 0.75 -29.19
N GLY A 285 -2.83 1.88 -28.51
CA GLY A 285 -3.78 2.98 -28.36
C GLY A 285 -4.01 3.76 -29.66
N TYR A 286 -4.44 5.01 -29.53
CA TYR A 286 -4.65 5.91 -30.67
C TYR A 286 -3.34 6.45 -31.27
N ALA A 287 -2.29 6.59 -30.45
CA ALA A 287 -0.94 6.99 -30.84
C ALA A 287 -0.01 5.78 -30.84
N MET A 288 0.02 5.04 -31.95
CA MET A 288 0.63 3.71 -32.02
C MET A 288 2.14 3.69 -31.70
N ASN A 289 2.85 4.80 -31.92
CA ASN A 289 4.30 4.86 -31.68
C ASN A 289 4.67 5.12 -30.21
N PHE A 290 3.72 5.61 -29.40
CA PHE A 290 3.97 5.96 -27.99
C PHE A 290 3.11 5.16 -27.00
N MET A 291 1.92 4.72 -27.43
CA MET A 291 0.96 4.00 -26.58
C MET A 291 0.89 2.53 -26.97
N HIS A 292 2.02 1.84 -26.83
CA HIS A 292 2.07 0.38 -26.90
C HIS A 292 1.94 -0.20 -25.50
N TRP A 293 0.96 -1.09 -25.34
CA TRP A 293 0.69 -1.82 -24.11
C TRP A 293 1.16 -3.27 -24.32
N PRO A 294 2.30 -3.65 -23.72
CA PRO A 294 2.81 -5.02 -23.79
C PRO A 294 1.79 -6.04 -23.35
N GLU A 295 1.82 -7.21 -24.00
CA GLU A 295 0.92 -8.32 -23.73
C GLU A 295 0.88 -8.72 -22.24
N GLU A 296 2.04 -8.70 -21.58
CA GLU A 296 2.20 -9.10 -20.16
C GLU A 296 1.47 -8.17 -19.18
N LEU A 297 1.18 -6.92 -19.58
CA LEU A 297 0.42 -5.97 -18.75
C LEU A 297 -1.10 -6.09 -18.92
N ILE A 298 -1.55 -6.78 -19.97
CA ILE A 298 -2.98 -6.85 -20.35
C ILE A 298 -3.54 -8.27 -20.27
N VAL A 299 -2.72 -9.31 -20.44
CA VAL A 299 -3.13 -10.72 -20.45
C VAL A 299 -2.28 -11.51 -19.44
N GLY A 300 -2.95 -12.13 -18.47
CA GLY A 300 -2.32 -13.00 -17.48
C GLY A 300 -2.40 -14.48 -17.82
N GLY A 301 -1.30 -15.21 -17.61
CA GLY A 301 -1.24 -16.65 -17.82
C GLY A 301 -1.42 -17.07 -19.28
N ALA A 302 -0.83 -16.32 -20.22
CA ALA A 302 -0.89 -16.60 -21.65
C ALA A 302 -0.05 -17.83 -22.04
N GLU A 303 -0.66 -18.78 -22.76
CA GLU A 303 0.04 -19.89 -23.40
C GLU A 303 0.10 -19.65 -24.91
N LYS A 304 1.32 -19.66 -25.46
CA LYS A 304 1.59 -19.37 -26.88
C LYS A 304 1.91 -20.62 -27.67
N ASN A 305 1.58 -20.59 -28.96
CA ASN A 305 2.07 -21.57 -29.92
C ASN A 305 3.49 -21.23 -30.41
N ALA A 306 4.12 -22.13 -31.17
CA ALA A 306 5.45 -21.93 -31.78
C ALA A 306 5.58 -20.67 -32.66
N THR A 307 4.45 -20.13 -33.15
CA THR A 307 4.38 -18.89 -33.94
C THR A 307 4.18 -17.63 -33.09
N ASN A 308 4.38 -17.70 -31.77
CA ASN A 308 4.11 -16.63 -30.79
C ASN A 308 2.66 -16.13 -30.75
N HIS A 309 1.72 -16.94 -31.24
CA HIS A 309 0.30 -16.64 -31.19
C HIS A 309 -0.32 -17.17 -29.90
N ILE A 310 -1.04 -16.33 -29.16
CA ILE A 310 -1.69 -16.69 -27.90
C ILE A 310 -2.87 -17.63 -28.18
N LYS A 311 -2.82 -18.85 -27.64
CA LYS A 311 -3.91 -19.83 -27.76
C LYS A 311 -4.77 -19.94 -26.50
N LYS A 312 -4.18 -19.71 -25.33
CA LYS A 312 -4.92 -19.70 -24.05
C LYS A 312 -4.46 -18.53 -23.21
N ALA A 313 -5.36 -18.04 -22.37
CA ALA A 313 -5.05 -17.09 -21.31
C ALA A 313 -5.98 -17.32 -20.12
N LYS A 314 -5.49 -17.01 -18.92
CA LYS A 314 -6.21 -17.23 -17.66
C LYS A 314 -6.91 -15.96 -17.15
N ALA A 315 -6.31 -14.80 -17.40
CA ALA A 315 -6.79 -13.53 -16.88
C ALA A 315 -6.65 -12.40 -17.88
N LEU A 316 -7.50 -11.38 -17.72
CA LEU A 316 -7.39 -10.10 -18.41
C LEU A 316 -7.24 -9.00 -17.37
N GLN A 317 -6.37 -8.04 -17.67
CA GLN A 317 -6.09 -6.92 -16.80
C GLN A 317 -6.41 -5.60 -17.50
N THR A 318 -6.98 -4.65 -16.75
CA THR A 318 -7.13 -3.26 -17.16
C THR A 318 -6.67 -2.37 -16.03
N VAL A 319 -5.88 -1.36 -16.38
CA VAL A 319 -5.36 -0.36 -15.45
C VAL A 319 -6.07 0.95 -15.71
N ILE A 320 -6.73 1.49 -14.68
CA ILE A 320 -7.30 2.83 -14.68
C ILE A 320 -6.31 3.72 -13.94
N GLN A 321 -5.64 4.59 -14.68
CA GLN A 321 -4.66 5.52 -14.13
C GLN A 321 -5.39 6.72 -13.53
N LEU A 322 -5.18 6.98 -12.25
CA LEU A 322 -5.69 8.16 -11.55
C LEU A 322 -4.56 9.15 -11.25
N MET A 323 -4.94 10.41 -11.04
CA MET A 323 -4.02 11.42 -10.52
C MET A 323 -3.68 11.11 -9.07
N SER A 324 -2.46 11.48 -8.65
CA SER A 324 -2.09 11.46 -7.23
C SER A 324 -2.87 12.50 -6.42
N GLU A 325 -2.87 12.39 -5.10
CA GLU A 325 -3.49 13.39 -4.22
C GLU A 325 -2.90 14.80 -4.43
N GLN A 326 -1.58 14.88 -4.64
CA GLN A 326 -0.87 16.14 -4.87
C GLN A 326 -1.19 16.71 -6.26
N GLU A 327 -1.19 15.87 -7.30
CA GLU A 327 -1.57 16.29 -8.66
C GLU A 327 -3.02 16.77 -8.71
N LEU A 328 -3.92 16.06 -8.02
CA LEU A 328 -5.31 16.45 -7.90
C LEU A 328 -5.47 17.78 -7.16
N TYR A 329 -4.72 17.99 -6.07
CA TYR A 329 -4.71 19.26 -5.34
C TYR A 329 -4.25 20.41 -6.23
N ASP A 330 -3.14 20.24 -6.93
CA ASP A 330 -2.58 21.27 -7.82
C ASP A 330 -3.53 21.57 -8.99
N HIS A 331 -4.12 20.53 -9.59
CA HIS A 331 -5.13 20.68 -10.63
C HIS A 331 -6.37 21.44 -10.12
N CYS A 332 -6.92 21.04 -8.97
CA CYS A 332 -8.07 21.70 -8.36
C CYS A 332 -7.78 23.15 -7.95
N MET A 333 -6.56 23.45 -7.47
CA MET A 333 -6.15 24.82 -7.14
C MET A 333 -6.14 25.74 -8.38
N ILE A 334 -5.80 25.20 -9.54
CA ILE A 334 -5.82 25.94 -10.81
C ILE A 334 -7.25 26.07 -11.34
N THR A 335 -8.04 24.98 -11.31
CA THR A 335 -9.33 24.90 -11.99
C THR A 335 -10.52 25.35 -11.14
N ILE A 336 -10.57 24.99 -9.86
CA ILE A 336 -11.75 25.18 -8.98
C ILE A 336 -11.66 26.50 -8.20
N LYS A 337 -10.45 26.92 -7.80
CA LYS A 337 -10.24 28.15 -7.02
C LYS A 337 -10.80 29.42 -7.69
N PRO A 338 -10.67 29.62 -9.02
CA PRO A 338 -11.32 30.75 -9.70
C PRO A 338 -12.84 30.64 -9.69
N ILE A 339 -13.39 29.43 -9.89
CA ILE A 339 -14.83 29.18 -9.96
C ILE A 339 -15.54 29.47 -8.63
N MET A 340 -14.88 29.19 -7.49
CA MET A 340 -15.42 29.55 -6.17
C MET A 340 -15.26 31.04 -5.82
N LEU A 341 -14.26 31.73 -6.38
CA LEU A 341 -14.04 33.16 -6.13
C LEU A 341 -14.93 34.06 -7.01
N ASP A 342 -15.28 33.61 -8.21
CA ASP A 342 -16.19 34.33 -9.13
C ASP A 342 -17.68 34.15 -8.77
N GLY A 343 -17.98 33.37 -7.72
CA GLY A 343 -19.32 33.17 -7.15
C GLY A 343 -19.65 34.05 -5.95
N VAL A 344 -18.78 35.01 -5.59
CA VAL A 344 -18.98 35.99 -4.49
C VAL A 344 -19.06 37.41 -5.03
#